data_AF-A0A971XKB1-F1
#
_entry.id   AF-A0A971XKB1-F1
#
_cell.length_a   1.000
_cell.length_b   1.000
_cell.length_c   1.000
_cell.angle_alpha   90.00
_cell.angle_beta   90.00
_cell.angle_gamma   90.00
#
_symmetry.space_group_name_H-M   'P 1'
#
loop_
_entity.id
_entity.type
_entity.pdbx_description
1 polymer ?
#
loop_
_entity_poly.entity_id
_entity_poly.type
_entity_poly.pdbx_seq_one_letter_code
_entity_poly.pdbx_strand_id
1 'polypeptide(L)'
;MNLKNWISLKKIISISRVLAGCILSVSSYGQNVDSLEQQLYRNNLPTETFLRLCDELSWSLLEDDFERSKKYATMGIEKARSGKNPSMEAKLYRNLGVAYYMNSQMDSAQLMLQISLEKALTLKDEELEARVYGAIGNIHNVTGNYHEA
;
A
#
# COMPACT_ATOMS: atom_id res chain seq x y z
N MET A 1 35.41 -43.75 9.97
CA MET A 1 34.35 -42.79 9.56
C MET A 1 33.00 -43.46 9.82
N ASN A 2 32.31 -43.06 10.89
CA ASN A 2 31.18 -43.81 11.45
C ASN A 2 29.89 -43.64 10.62
N LEU A 3 29.11 -44.73 10.47
CA LEU A 3 27.81 -44.78 9.78
C LEU A 3 26.83 -43.67 10.25
N LYS A 4 26.96 -43.26 11.53
CA LYS A 4 26.20 -42.16 12.13
C LYS A 4 26.39 -40.82 11.39
N ASN A 5 27.60 -40.50 10.92
CA ASN A 5 27.86 -39.22 10.25
C ASN A 5 27.19 -39.12 8.87
N TRP A 6 27.04 -40.26 8.17
CA TRP A 6 26.43 -40.29 6.83
C TRP A 6 24.91 -40.07 6.86
N ILE A 7 24.25 -40.58 7.91
CA ILE A 7 22.81 -40.40 8.13
C ILE A 7 22.50 -38.92 8.50
N SER A 8 23.40 -38.27 9.25
CA SER A 8 23.29 -36.84 9.59
C SER A 8 23.35 -35.95 8.35
N LEU A 9 24.29 -36.20 7.44
CA LEU A 9 24.48 -35.44 6.20
C LEU A 9 23.26 -35.56 5.27
N LYS A 10 22.66 -36.74 5.14
CA LYS A 10 21.44 -36.92 4.32
C LYS A 10 20.23 -36.17 4.87
N LYS A 11 20.08 -36.06 6.19
CA LYS A 11 19.01 -35.27 6.81
C LYS A 11 19.17 -33.77 6.53
N ILE A 12 20.40 -33.25 6.60
CA ILE A 12 20.69 -31.83 6.33
C ILE A 12 20.37 -31.47 4.87
N ILE A 13 20.75 -32.33 3.92
CA ILE A 13 20.47 -32.13 2.48
C ILE A 13 18.96 -32.24 2.18
N SER A 14 18.23 -33.11 2.89
CA SER A 14 16.77 -33.22 2.76
C SER A 14 16.05 -31.97 3.30
N ILE A 15 16.48 -31.46 4.45
CA ILE A 15 15.92 -30.25 5.07
C ILE A 15 16.15 -29.01 4.18
N SER A 16 17.28 -28.90 3.49
CA SER A 16 17.53 -27.77 2.57
C SER A 16 16.59 -27.76 1.35
N ARG A 17 16.10 -28.92 0.90
CA ARG A 17 15.11 -29.01 -0.19
C ARG A 17 13.70 -28.66 0.27
N VAL A 18 13.36 -28.95 1.54
CA VAL A 18 12.05 -28.58 2.12
C VAL A 18 11.97 -27.08 2.37
N LEU A 19 13.06 -26.45 2.84
CA LEU A 19 13.13 -24.99 3.00
C LEU A 19 13.00 -24.22 1.68
N ALA A 20 13.48 -24.79 0.56
CA ALA A 20 13.28 -24.20 -0.77
C ALA A 20 11.82 -24.29 -1.26
N GLY A 21 11.01 -25.21 -0.72
CA GLY A 21 9.60 -25.39 -1.08
C GLY A 21 8.64 -24.40 -0.39
N CYS A 22 9.00 -23.89 0.79
CA CYS A 22 8.16 -22.93 1.53
C CYS A 22 8.28 -21.48 1.03
N ILE A 23 9.15 -21.18 0.06
CA ILE A 23 9.30 -19.82 -0.49
C ILE A 23 8.25 -19.53 -1.58
N LEU A 24 7.57 -20.55 -2.11
CA LEU A 24 6.67 -20.42 -3.28
C LEU A 24 5.23 -19.99 -2.96
N SER A 25 4.92 -19.60 -1.72
CA SER A 25 3.63 -18.97 -1.40
C SER A 25 3.75 -17.51 -0.96
N VAL A 26 4.95 -16.91 -1.02
CA VAL A 26 5.02 -15.45 -1.02
C VAL A 26 4.44 -15.03 -2.36
N SER A 27 3.16 -14.63 -2.32
CA SER A 27 2.43 -14.05 -3.44
C SER A 27 3.35 -13.08 -4.18
N SER A 28 3.30 -13.06 -5.51
CA SER A 28 4.22 -12.22 -6.31
C SER A 28 4.16 -10.72 -5.93
N TYR A 29 3.13 -10.32 -5.17
CA TYR A 29 3.00 -9.03 -4.48
C TYR A 29 4.05 -8.80 -3.37
N GLY A 30 4.29 -9.75 -2.47
CA GLY A 30 5.22 -9.59 -1.34
C GLY A 30 6.68 -9.38 -1.77
N GLN A 31 7.14 -10.10 -2.80
CA GLN A 31 8.49 -9.88 -3.36
C GLN A 31 8.64 -8.49 -4.00
N ASN A 32 7.55 -7.92 -4.51
CA ASN A 32 7.56 -6.59 -5.12
C ASN A 32 7.59 -5.50 -4.03
N VAL A 33 6.81 -5.66 -2.95
CA VAL A 33 6.79 -4.71 -1.83
C VAL A 33 8.17 -4.58 -1.17
N ASP A 34 8.83 -5.68 -0.85
CA ASP A 34 10.16 -5.63 -0.20
C ASP A 34 11.20 -4.91 -1.08
N SER A 35 11.12 -5.11 -2.41
CA SER A 35 11.97 -4.41 -3.37
C SER A 35 11.69 -2.90 -3.41
N LEU A 36 10.42 -2.52 -3.42
CA LEU A 36 9.99 -1.11 -3.41
C LEU A 36 10.39 -0.40 -2.11
N GLU A 37 10.28 -1.07 -0.96
CA GLU A 37 10.73 -0.51 0.33
C GLU A 37 12.24 -0.30 0.35
N GLN A 38 13.02 -1.27 -0.12
CA GLN A 38 14.47 -1.11 -0.25
C GLN A 38 14.84 0.07 -1.14
N GLN A 39 14.08 0.32 -2.21
CA GLN A 39 14.29 1.49 -3.06
C GLN A 39 13.97 2.79 -2.32
N LEU A 40 12.88 2.84 -1.55
CA LEU A 40 12.44 4.03 -0.80
C LEU A 40 13.49 4.50 0.22
N TYR A 41 14.20 3.56 0.85
CA TYR A 41 15.21 3.85 1.88
C TYR A 41 16.61 4.13 1.31
N ARG A 42 16.80 4.18 -0.01
CA ARG A 42 18.08 4.62 -0.59
C ARG A 42 18.26 6.13 -0.41
N ASN A 43 19.48 6.53 -0.05
CA ASN A 43 19.83 7.95 0.08
C ASN A 43 19.67 8.69 -1.26
N ASN A 44 19.22 9.95 -1.19
CA ASN A 44 19.13 10.91 -2.32
C ASN A 44 18.18 10.54 -3.48
N LEU A 45 17.03 9.95 -3.18
CA LEU A 45 15.98 9.78 -4.20
C LEU A 45 15.46 11.12 -4.72
N PRO A 46 15.25 11.26 -6.05
CA PRO A 46 14.46 12.34 -6.60
C PRO A 46 13.08 12.36 -5.97
N THR A 47 12.55 13.57 -5.70
CA THR A 47 11.22 13.74 -5.10
C THR A 47 10.14 12.99 -5.87
N GLU A 48 10.18 13.02 -7.21
CA GLU A 48 9.21 12.33 -8.05
C GLU A 48 9.23 10.80 -7.84
N THR A 49 10.44 10.22 -7.81
CA THR A 49 10.60 8.78 -7.56
C THR A 49 10.10 8.40 -6.17
N PHE A 50 10.40 9.21 -5.16
CA PHE A 50 9.90 8.98 -3.80
C PHE A 50 8.37 9.00 -3.75
N LEU A 51 7.73 9.98 -4.38
CA LEU A 51 6.27 10.10 -4.41
C LEU A 51 5.62 8.93 -5.13
N ARG A 52 6.18 8.48 -6.26
CA ARG A 52 5.71 7.29 -6.97
C ARG A 52 5.81 6.03 -6.11
N LEU A 53 6.93 5.83 -5.40
CA LEU A 53 7.10 4.69 -4.51
C LEU A 53 6.10 4.71 -3.35
N CYS A 54 5.85 5.89 -2.75
CA CYS A 54 4.82 6.04 -1.71
C CYS A 54 3.42 5.70 -2.24
N ASP A 55 3.06 6.15 -3.44
CA ASP A 55 1.79 5.84 -4.10
C ASP A 55 1.65 4.33 -4.33
N GLU A 56 2.66 3.69 -4.95
CA GLU A 56 2.67 2.25 -5.22
C GLU A 56 2.61 1.41 -3.94
N LEU A 57 3.44 1.71 -2.94
CA LEU A 57 3.45 0.98 -1.66
C LEU A 57 2.15 1.16 -0.88
N SER A 58 1.60 2.39 -0.87
CA SER A 58 0.33 2.64 -0.16
C SER A 58 -0.83 1.86 -0.77
N TRP A 59 -0.87 1.74 -2.10
CA TRP A 59 -1.92 1.01 -2.82
C TRP A 59 -1.76 -0.51 -2.71
N SER A 60 -0.53 -1.03 -2.84
CA SER A 60 -0.30 -2.47 -2.81
C SER A 60 -0.58 -3.08 -1.43
N LEU A 61 -0.45 -2.30 -0.36
CA LEU A 61 -0.63 -2.75 1.02
C LEU A 61 -2.05 -2.54 1.57
N LEU A 62 -3.02 -2.12 0.74
CA LEU A 62 -4.38 -1.82 1.18
C LEU A 62 -5.09 -2.98 1.87
N GLU A 63 -4.90 -4.20 1.36
CA GLU A 63 -5.53 -5.43 1.87
C GLU A 63 -4.65 -6.18 2.86
N ASP A 64 -3.33 -5.93 2.83
CA ASP A 64 -2.33 -6.71 3.56
C ASP A 64 -1.98 -6.09 4.93
N ASP A 65 -1.69 -4.79 4.96
CA ASP A 65 -1.19 -4.09 6.15
C ASP A 65 -1.62 -2.63 6.14
N PHE A 66 -2.73 -2.36 6.82
CA PHE A 66 -3.31 -1.02 6.97
C PHE A 66 -2.30 -0.01 7.54
N GLU A 67 -1.51 -0.39 8.53
CA GLU A 67 -0.58 0.54 9.19
C GLU A 67 0.55 0.95 8.25
N ARG A 68 1.09 0.02 7.44
CA ARG A 68 2.08 0.34 6.42
C ARG A 68 1.48 1.13 5.26
N SER A 69 0.28 0.77 4.78
CA SER A 69 -0.41 1.54 3.73
C SER A 69 -0.61 3.00 4.16
N LYS A 70 -1.15 3.21 5.36
CA LYS A 70 -1.32 4.53 5.99
C LYS A 70 0.00 5.27 6.12
N LYS A 71 1.05 4.60 6.59
CA LYS A 71 2.39 5.18 6.74
C LYS A 71 2.92 5.71 5.40
N TYR A 72 2.89 4.92 4.34
CA TYR A 72 3.44 5.32 3.04
C TYR A 72 2.61 6.42 2.38
N ALA A 73 1.28 6.37 2.49
CA ALA A 73 0.43 7.46 2.02
C ALA A 73 0.76 8.78 2.74
N THR A 74 0.89 8.74 4.08
CA THR A 74 1.20 9.92 4.91
C THR A 74 2.58 10.50 4.59
N MET A 75 3.61 9.66 4.50
CA MET A 75 4.96 10.08 4.09
C MET A 75 4.95 10.77 2.72
N GLY A 76 4.21 10.21 1.77
CA GLY A 76 4.05 10.81 0.44
C GLY A 76 3.32 12.16 0.50
N ILE A 77 2.26 12.30 1.30
CA ILE A 77 1.51 13.56 1.47
C ILE A 77 2.44 14.66 1.99
N GLU A 78 3.23 14.38 3.03
CA GLU A 78 4.19 15.34 3.60
C GLU A 78 5.25 15.76 2.56
N LYS A 79 5.76 14.79 1.79
CA LYS A 79 6.73 15.07 0.73
C LYS A 79 6.11 15.87 -0.41
N ALA A 80 4.89 15.55 -0.83
CA ALA A 80 4.19 16.24 -1.91
C ALA A 80 3.89 17.68 -1.50
N ARG A 81 3.42 17.89 -0.27
CA ARG A 81 3.16 19.21 0.30
C ARG A 81 4.43 20.06 0.36
N SER A 82 5.51 19.53 0.93
CA SER A 82 6.79 20.26 1.01
C SER A 82 7.39 20.54 -0.38
N GLY A 83 7.21 19.63 -1.32
CA GLY A 83 7.61 19.79 -2.72
C GLY A 83 6.66 20.62 -3.58
N LYS A 84 5.56 21.16 -3.03
CA LYS A 84 4.51 21.88 -3.76
C LYS A 84 3.97 21.10 -4.98
N ASN A 85 3.74 19.80 -4.81
CA ASN A 85 3.13 18.91 -5.79
C ASN A 85 1.68 18.58 -5.38
N PRO A 86 0.69 19.46 -5.70
CA PRO A 86 -0.69 19.28 -5.26
C PRO A 86 -1.38 18.07 -5.91
N SER A 87 -0.96 17.66 -7.11
CA SER A 87 -1.52 16.48 -7.81
C SER A 87 -1.19 15.20 -7.05
N MET A 88 0.09 14.98 -6.70
CA MET A 88 0.47 13.83 -5.89
C MET A 88 -0.11 13.88 -4.48
N GLU A 89 -0.21 15.08 -3.88
CA GLU A 89 -0.85 15.24 -2.58
C GLU A 89 -2.32 14.76 -2.63
N ALA A 90 -3.08 15.17 -3.66
CA ALA A 90 -4.46 14.74 -3.86
C ALA A 90 -4.58 13.23 -4.07
N LYS A 91 -3.72 12.64 -4.91
CA LYS A 91 -3.70 11.20 -5.18
C LYS A 91 -3.43 10.38 -3.91
N LEU A 92 -2.49 10.81 -3.08
CA LEU A 92 -2.12 10.10 -1.86
C LEU A 92 -3.18 10.25 -0.76
N TYR A 93 -3.90 11.39 -0.69
CA TYR A 93 -5.10 11.51 0.13
C TYR A 93 -6.19 10.52 -0.27
N ARG A 94 -6.37 10.26 -1.58
CA ARG A 94 -7.28 9.21 -2.05
C ARG A 94 -6.84 7.85 -1.53
N ASN A 95 -5.58 7.48 -1.69
CA ASN A 95 -5.08 6.18 -1.23
C ASN A 95 -5.25 6.01 0.29
N LEU A 96 -4.97 7.05 1.06
CA LEU A 96 -5.21 7.06 2.51
C LEU A 96 -6.68 6.86 2.84
N GLY A 97 -7.59 7.53 2.13
CA GLY A 97 -9.03 7.33 2.28
C GLY A 97 -9.47 5.90 1.97
N VAL A 98 -8.95 5.30 0.89
CA VAL A 98 -9.23 3.89 0.55
C VAL A 98 -8.65 2.94 1.61
N ALA A 99 -7.47 3.23 2.18
CA ALA A 99 -6.90 2.42 3.26
C ALA A 99 -7.81 2.41 4.49
N TYR A 100 -8.33 3.57 4.90
CA TYR A 100 -9.30 3.64 5.99
C TYR A 100 -10.61 2.91 5.66
N TYR A 101 -11.09 3.00 4.41
CA TYR A 101 -12.28 2.27 3.96
C TYR A 101 -12.06 0.74 4.06
N MET A 102 -10.93 0.23 3.57
CA MET A 102 -10.57 -1.20 3.68
C MET A 102 -10.47 -1.65 5.14
N ASN A 103 -10.03 -0.77 6.04
CA ASN A 103 -9.97 -1.03 7.48
C ASN A 103 -11.31 -0.72 8.21
N SER A 104 -12.41 -0.57 7.48
CA SER A 104 -13.76 -0.30 8.03
C SER A 104 -13.88 0.99 8.88
N GLN A 105 -12.96 1.95 8.73
CA GLN A 105 -12.99 3.24 9.42
C GLN A 105 -13.63 4.31 8.53
N MET A 106 -14.95 4.28 8.43
CA MET A 106 -15.71 5.06 7.43
C MET A 106 -15.56 6.58 7.60
N ASP A 107 -15.58 7.09 8.83
CA ASP A 107 -15.46 8.54 9.09
C ASP A 107 -14.10 9.08 8.60
N SER A 108 -13.02 8.38 8.93
CA SER A 108 -11.66 8.70 8.48
C SER A 108 -11.54 8.58 6.96
N ALA A 109 -12.14 7.54 6.37
CA ALA A 109 -12.13 7.35 4.92
C ALA A 109 -12.82 8.52 4.20
N GLN A 110 -14.01 8.91 4.67
CA GLN A 110 -14.77 10.01 4.09
C GLN A 110 -14.02 11.34 4.19
N LEU A 111 -13.41 11.63 5.35
CA LEU A 111 -12.62 12.84 5.54
C LEU A 111 -11.45 12.92 4.56
N MET A 112 -10.69 11.84 4.41
CA MET A 112 -9.52 11.82 3.53
C MET A 112 -9.91 11.87 2.05
N LEU A 113 -10.99 11.20 1.65
CA LEU A 113 -11.51 11.27 0.28
C LEU A 113 -12.08 12.65 -0.04
N GLN A 114 -12.72 13.33 0.91
CA GLN A 114 -13.21 14.69 0.71
C GLN A 114 -12.05 15.68 0.47
N ILE A 115 -10.96 15.56 1.22
CA ILE A 115 -9.74 16.36 0.99
C ILE A 115 -9.16 16.08 -0.41
N SER A 116 -9.12 14.81 -0.83
CA SER A 116 -8.67 14.44 -2.18
C SER A 116 -9.54 15.06 -3.26
N LEU A 117 -10.87 15.01 -3.09
CA LEU A 117 -11.85 15.55 -4.04
C LEU A 117 -11.72 17.07 -4.17
N GLU A 118 -11.63 17.81 -3.07
CA GLU A 118 -11.47 19.27 -3.09
C GLU A 118 -10.22 19.68 -3.88
N LYS A 119 -9.12 18.95 -3.68
CA LYS A 119 -7.88 19.17 -4.43
C LYS A 119 -8.03 18.81 -5.90
N ALA A 120 -8.66 17.68 -6.22
CA ALA A 120 -8.87 17.25 -7.60
C ALA A 120 -9.71 18.28 -8.39
N LEU A 121 -10.80 18.78 -7.79
CA LEU A 121 -11.63 19.85 -8.34
C LEU A 121 -10.84 21.15 -8.56
N THR A 122 -10.01 21.53 -7.59
CA THR A 122 -9.15 22.72 -7.70
C THR A 122 -8.15 22.58 -8.85
N LEU A 123 -7.63 21.37 -9.07
CA LEU A 123 -6.69 21.05 -10.14
C LEU A 123 -7.37 20.79 -11.50
N LYS A 124 -8.70 20.62 -11.52
CA LYS A 124 -9.47 20.16 -12.68
C LYS A 124 -8.97 18.80 -13.20
N ASP A 125 -8.64 17.91 -12.27
CA ASP A 125 -8.20 16.54 -12.55
C ASP A 125 -9.40 15.59 -12.60
N GLU A 126 -10.07 15.56 -13.76
CA GLU A 126 -11.30 14.78 -13.97
C GLU A 126 -11.09 13.26 -13.74
N GLU A 127 -9.89 12.75 -14.00
CA GLU A 127 -9.56 11.34 -13.77
C GLU A 127 -9.51 11.03 -12.27
N LEU A 128 -8.86 11.89 -11.48
CA LEU A 128 -8.83 11.74 -10.04
C LEU A 128 -10.20 11.96 -9.42
N GLU A 129 -10.97 12.95 -9.89
CA GLU A 129 -12.36 13.19 -9.46
C GLU A 129 -13.20 11.92 -9.61
N ALA A 130 -13.22 11.32 -10.80
CA ALA A 130 -13.97 10.08 -11.06
C ALA A 130 -13.57 8.94 -10.11
N ARG A 131 -12.26 8.78 -9.87
CA ARG A 131 -11.73 7.78 -8.94
C ARG A 131 -12.12 8.03 -7.49
N VAL A 132 -12.19 9.29 -7.06
CA VAL A 132 -12.58 9.66 -5.68
C VAL A 132 -14.08 9.48 -5.51
N TYR A 133 -14.91 9.91 -6.48
CA TYR A 133 -16.35 9.66 -6.45
C TYR A 133 -16.67 8.17 -6.40
N GLY A 134 -15.96 7.34 -7.16
CA GLY A 134 -16.12 5.88 -7.09
C GLY A 134 -15.82 5.32 -5.69
N ALA A 135 -14.78 5.82 -5.02
CA ALA A 135 -14.45 5.41 -3.65
C ALA A 135 -15.51 5.86 -2.63
N ILE A 136 -16.02 7.09 -2.75
CA ILE A 136 -17.09 7.63 -1.90
C ILE A 136 -18.39 6.83 -2.10
N GLY A 137 -18.73 6.49 -3.35
CA GLY A 137 -19.88 5.65 -3.67
C GLY A 137 -19.82 4.27 -3.00
N ASN A 138 -18.64 3.65 -2.97
CA ASN A 138 -18.44 2.38 -2.28
C ASN A 138 -18.68 2.49 -0.76
N ILE A 139 -18.23 3.58 -0.13
CA ILE A 139 -18.51 3.84 1.29
C ILE A 139 -20.01 3.98 1.54
N HIS A 140 -20.72 4.72 0.69
CA HIS A 140 -22.17 4.90 0.84
C HIS A 140 -22.94 3.58 0.66
N ASN A 141 -22.54 2.71 -0.26
CA ASN A 141 -23.15 1.40 -0.42
C ASN A 141 -22.99 0.54 0.85
N VAL A 142 -21.79 0.54 1.43
CA VAL A 142 -21.50 -0.23 2.64
C VAL A 142 -22.25 0.33 3.85
N THR A 143 -22.21 1.65 4.05
CA THR A 143 -22.87 2.32 5.19
C THR A 143 -24.40 2.34 5.09
N GLY A 144 -24.96 2.43 3.87
CA GLY A 144 -26.39 2.28 3.62
C GLY A 144 -26.89 0.88 3.98
N ASN A 145 -26.16 -0.16 3.57
CA ASN A 145 -26.48 -1.54 3.94
C ASN A 145 -26.42 -1.80 5.45
N TYR A 146 -25.48 -1.15 6.17
CA TYR A 146 -25.43 -1.24 7.63
C TYR A 146 -26.62 -0.56 8.33
N HIS A 147 -27.23 0.45 7.72
CA HIS A 147 -28.38 1.15 8.29
C HIS A 147 -29.71 0.44 8.01
N GLU A 148 -29.78 -0.35 6.94
CA GLU A 148 -30.96 -1.16 6.58
C GLU A 148 -31.04 -2.51 7.33
N ALA A 149 -29.97 -2.94 8.00
CA ALA A 149 -29.89 -4.19 8.77
C ALA A 149 -30.34 -4.03 10.24
#